data_AF-A0A9D6IH77-F1
#
_entry.id   AF-A0A9D6IH77-F1
#
_cell.length_a   1.000
_cell.length_b   1.000
_cell.length_c   1.000
_cell.angle_alpha   90.00
_cell.angle_beta   90.00
_cell.angle_gamma   90.00
#
_symmetry.space_group_name_H-M   'P 1'
#
loop_
_entity.id
_entity.type
_entity.pdbx_description
1 polymer ?
#
loop_
_entity_poly.entity_id
_entity_poly.type
_entity_poly.pdbx_seq_one_letter_code
_entity_poly.pdbx_strand_id
1 'polypeptide(L)'
;MGILQQFLQLPYLYLWLPGLVFVVVAAGFYWLTRPAPTPAGAATPSPPAVESVKPPEQRGAFRRQGNPVQVHVGSPDNKNETEIGSVLDRSVGGMKLALFAEMPIGTVISIHPVHADAIVPWIDLEIRSCRPSEEMPGQFDIGCQYVKSPPYSIQLLFG
;
A
#
# COMPACT_ATOMS: atom_id res chain seq x y z
N MET A 1 -38.10 -32.80 -32.85
CA MET A 1 -38.05 -33.31 -31.46
C MET A 1 -36.84 -32.70 -30.80
N GLY A 2 -37.09 -31.75 -29.91
CA GLY A 2 -36.22 -30.58 -29.70
C GLY A 2 -35.14 -30.74 -28.65
N ILE A 3 -34.03 -30.03 -28.87
CA ILE A 3 -32.89 -29.84 -27.95
C ILE A 3 -33.33 -29.52 -26.51
N LEU A 4 -34.47 -28.84 -26.34
CA LEU A 4 -35.08 -28.55 -25.03
C LEU A 4 -35.43 -29.80 -24.22
N GLN A 5 -35.81 -30.90 -24.87
CA GLN A 5 -36.20 -32.14 -24.18
C GLN A 5 -34.97 -32.91 -23.65
N GLN A 6 -33.82 -32.74 -24.31
CA GLN A 6 -32.55 -33.36 -23.93
C GLN A 6 -31.92 -32.68 -22.71
N PHE A 7 -32.14 -31.37 -22.51
CA PHE A 7 -31.71 -30.66 -21.30
C PHE A 7 -32.53 -31.03 -20.06
N LEU A 8 -33.80 -31.37 -20.21
CA LEU A 8 -34.67 -31.80 -19.09
C LEU A 8 -34.35 -33.22 -18.58
N GLN A 9 -33.63 -34.04 -19.35
CA GLN A 9 -33.29 -35.42 -18.96
C GLN A 9 -31.94 -35.56 -18.26
N LEU A 10 -31.20 -34.47 -18.03
CA LEU A 10 -29.95 -34.52 -17.28
C LEU A 10 -30.24 -34.72 -15.78
N PRO A 11 -29.99 -35.93 -15.20
CA PRO A 11 -30.43 -36.29 -13.85
C PRO A 11 -29.76 -35.45 -12.74
N TYR A 12 -28.75 -34.65 -13.09
CA TYR A 12 -27.97 -33.84 -12.17
C TYR A 12 -28.23 -32.33 -12.30
N LEU A 13 -29.10 -31.88 -13.22
CA LEU A 13 -29.37 -30.45 -13.43
C LEU A 13 -29.85 -29.77 -12.14
N TYR A 14 -30.72 -30.45 -11.38
CA TYR A 14 -31.24 -29.99 -10.10
C TYR A 14 -30.14 -29.73 -9.05
N LEU A 15 -29.03 -30.47 -9.08
CA LEU A 15 -27.93 -30.27 -8.13
C LEU A 15 -27.14 -28.98 -8.41
N TRP A 16 -27.10 -28.54 -9.67
CA TRP A 16 -26.36 -27.35 -10.09
C TRP A 16 -27.20 -26.07 -10.06
N LEU A 17 -28.53 -26.18 -10.17
CA LEU A 17 -29.44 -25.04 -10.10
C LEU A 17 -29.26 -24.17 -8.83
N PRO A 18 -29.19 -24.69 -7.59
CA PRO A 18 -29.00 -23.85 -6.42
C PRO A 18 -27.65 -23.12 -6.42
N GLY A 19 -26.58 -23.75 -6.92
CA GLY A 19 -25.27 -23.11 -7.06
C GLY A 19 -25.28 -21.97 -8.07
N LEU A 20 -25.94 -22.16 -9.23
CA LEU A 20 -26.06 -21.14 -10.26
C LEU A 20 -26.90 -19.95 -9.77
N VAL A 21 -28.02 -20.21 -9.09
CA VAL A 21 -28.86 -19.17 -8.47
C VAL A 21 -28.05 -18.38 -7.43
N PHE A 22 -27.28 -19.05 -6.58
CA PHE A 22 -26.42 -18.39 -5.60
C PHE A 22 -25.39 -17.46 -6.27
N VAL A 23 -24.71 -17.91 -7.33
CA VAL A 23 -23.73 -17.10 -8.07
C VAL A 23 -24.39 -15.87 -8.70
N VAL A 24 -25.58 -16.00 -9.30
CA VAL A 24 -26.30 -14.87 -9.90
C VAL A 24 -26.73 -13.87 -8.83
N VAL A 25 -27.24 -14.33 -7.69
CA VAL A 25 -27.64 -13.46 -6.56
C VAL A 25 -26.41 -12.76 -5.98
N ALA A 26 -25.30 -13.46 -5.75
CA ALA A 26 -24.06 -12.90 -5.23
C ALA A 26 -23.44 -11.89 -6.21
N ALA A 27 -23.44 -12.19 -7.51
CA ALA A 27 -22.95 -11.27 -8.54
C ALA A 27 -23.84 -10.03 -8.66
N GLY A 28 -25.17 -10.19 -8.56
CA GLY A 28 -26.13 -9.09 -8.52
C GLY A 28 -25.92 -8.20 -7.29
N PHE A 29 -25.83 -8.80 -6.10
CA PHE A 29 -25.51 -8.07 -4.87
C PHE A 29 -24.17 -7.35 -4.97
N TYR A 30 -23.14 -8.02 -5.48
CA TYR A 30 -21.83 -7.41 -5.69
C TYR A 30 -21.91 -6.22 -6.65
N TRP A 31 -22.73 -6.29 -7.71
CA TRP A 31 -22.97 -5.16 -8.63
C TRP A 31 -23.76 -4.01 -7.97
N LEU A 32 -24.76 -4.33 -7.15
CA LEU A 32 -25.56 -3.35 -6.41
C LEU A 32 -24.78 -2.65 -5.29
N THR A 33 -23.84 -3.35 -4.65
CA THR A 33 -23.03 -2.80 -3.56
C THR A 33 -21.69 -2.24 -4.04
N ARG A 34 -21.40 -2.23 -5.35
CA ARG A 34 -20.19 -1.56 -5.84
C ARG A 34 -20.28 -0.07 -5.48
N PRO A 35 -19.33 0.47 -4.69
CA PRO A 35 -19.22 1.91 -4.53
C PRO A 35 -19.03 2.51 -5.93
N ALA A 36 -19.83 3.53 -6.26
CA ALA A 36 -19.75 4.19 -7.55
C ALA A 36 -18.30 4.65 -7.79
N PRO A 37 -17.75 4.44 -9.01
CA PRO A 37 -16.44 4.98 -9.34
C PRO A 37 -16.52 6.50 -9.14
N THR A 38 -15.74 7.01 -8.17
CA THR A 38 -15.69 8.44 -7.89
C THR A 38 -15.31 9.15 -9.19
N PRO A 39 -16.20 9.97 -9.78
CA PRO A 39 -15.90 10.66 -11.02
C PRO A 39 -14.75 11.64 -10.74
N ALA A 40 -13.61 11.40 -11.38
CA ALA A 40 -12.54 12.38 -11.48
C ALA A 40 -13.06 13.58 -12.28
N GLY A 41 -13.24 14.72 -11.61
CA GLY A 41 -13.36 16.03 -12.24
C GLY A 41 -14.75 16.38 -12.79
N ALA A 42 -15.63 16.84 -11.91
CA ALA A 42 -16.68 17.79 -12.28
C ALA A 42 -16.39 19.11 -11.57
N ALA A 43 -15.75 20.03 -12.30
CA ALA A 43 -15.53 21.40 -11.87
C ALA A 43 -16.86 22.11 -11.66
N THR A 44 -17.16 22.47 -10.41
CA THR A 44 -18.24 23.42 -10.09
C THR A 44 -17.71 24.84 -10.37
N PRO A 45 -18.39 25.67 -11.17
CA PRO A 45 -18.09 27.09 -11.19
C PRO A 45 -18.71 27.70 -9.92
N SER A 46 -17.87 28.20 -9.04
CA SER A 46 -18.27 28.94 -7.82
C SER A 46 -17.45 30.23 -7.72
N PRO A 47 -18.02 31.28 -7.10
CA PRO A 47 -17.76 32.71 -7.38
C PRO A 47 -16.37 33.19 -6.89
N PRO A 48 -15.91 34.39 -7.31
CA PRO A 48 -14.51 34.76 -7.19
C PRO A 48 -14.17 35.11 -5.74
N ALA A 49 -13.42 34.25 -5.07
CA ALA A 49 -12.76 34.59 -3.82
C ALA A 49 -11.59 33.65 -3.52
N VAL A 50 -10.39 34.24 -3.59
CA VAL A 50 -9.12 33.84 -2.99
C VAL A 50 -8.48 32.58 -3.59
N GLU A 51 -7.53 32.80 -4.51
CA GLU A 51 -6.46 31.86 -4.85
C GLU A 51 -5.76 31.40 -3.56
N SER A 52 -6.20 30.25 -3.05
CA SER A 52 -5.38 29.47 -2.13
C SER A 52 -4.24 28.92 -2.96
N VAL A 53 -3.10 29.61 -2.90
CA VAL A 53 -1.82 29.15 -3.44
C VAL A 53 -1.53 27.79 -2.82
N LYS A 54 -1.91 26.72 -3.50
CA LYS A 54 -1.41 25.39 -3.18
C LYS A 54 0.12 25.50 -3.24
N PRO A 55 0.84 25.16 -2.16
CA PRO A 55 2.29 25.16 -2.22
C PRO A 55 2.71 24.29 -3.40
N PRO A 56 3.69 24.73 -4.20
CA PRO A 56 4.13 24.02 -5.38
C PRO A 56 4.45 22.57 -5.01
N GLU A 57 3.98 21.64 -5.84
CA GLU A 57 4.24 20.22 -5.69
C GLU A 57 5.76 19.98 -5.71
N GLN A 58 6.36 19.93 -4.51
CA GLN A 58 7.81 19.86 -4.32
C GLN A 58 8.43 18.53 -4.79
N ARG A 59 7.62 17.56 -5.19
CA ARG A 59 8.07 16.20 -5.48
C ARG A 59 7.89 15.91 -6.97
N GLY A 60 9.00 15.93 -7.71
CA GLY A 60 9.04 15.63 -9.15
C GLY A 60 8.95 14.12 -9.50
N ALA A 61 8.63 13.24 -8.55
CA ALA A 61 8.62 11.78 -8.78
C ALA A 61 7.35 11.10 -8.24
N PHE A 62 6.76 10.26 -9.09
CA PHE A 62 5.56 9.46 -8.82
C PHE A 62 5.82 8.39 -7.74
N ARG A 63 4.95 8.31 -6.71
CA ARG A 63 5.01 7.28 -5.67
C ARG A 63 4.17 6.07 -6.07
N ARG A 64 4.77 4.88 -6.08
CA ARG A 64 4.04 3.62 -6.24
C ARG A 64 3.54 3.17 -4.87
N GLN A 65 2.22 3.14 -4.68
CA GLN A 65 1.62 2.42 -3.56
C GLN A 65 1.72 0.92 -3.87
N GLY A 66 2.72 0.26 -3.27
CA GLY A 66 3.00 -1.17 -3.46
C GLY A 66 2.44 -2.02 -2.32
N ASN A 67 2.60 -3.35 -2.43
CA ASN A 67 2.33 -4.26 -1.31
C ASN A 67 3.27 -3.89 -0.14
N PRO A 68 2.75 -3.65 1.08
CA PRO A 68 3.60 -3.32 2.21
C PRO A 68 4.65 -4.42 2.46
N VAL A 69 5.93 -4.01 2.54
CA VAL A 69 7.04 -4.94 2.77
C VAL A 69 7.50 -4.83 4.21
N GLN A 70 7.49 -5.94 4.93
CA GLN A 70 7.99 -5.99 6.30
C GLN A 70 9.52 -5.85 6.34
N VAL A 71 10.00 -5.03 7.27
CA VAL A 71 11.42 -4.75 7.47
C VAL A 71 11.77 -4.83 8.95
N HIS A 72 12.98 -5.31 9.23
CA HIS A 72 13.65 -5.06 10.49
C HIS A 72 14.17 -3.63 10.51
N VAL A 73 13.99 -2.94 11.62
CA VAL A 73 14.47 -1.59 11.87
C VAL A 73 15.33 -1.61 13.12
N GLY A 74 16.57 -1.13 13.02
CA GLY A 74 17.51 -1.12 14.13
C GLY A 74 18.39 0.13 14.12
N SER A 75 19.19 0.27 15.16
CA SER A 75 20.24 1.29 15.19
C SER A 75 21.40 0.87 14.27
N PRO A 76 22.08 1.81 13.60
CA PRO A 76 23.28 1.50 12.81
C PRO A 76 24.36 0.78 13.62
N ASP A 77 24.47 1.12 14.91
CA ASP A 77 25.46 0.57 15.84
C ASP A 77 25.04 -0.77 16.44
N ASN A 78 23.73 -1.05 16.50
CA ASN A 78 23.18 -2.26 17.11
C ASN A 78 22.09 -2.87 16.22
N LYS A 79 22.51 -3.87 15.43
CA LYS A 79 21.65 -4.61 14.50
C LYS A 79 21.05 -5.88 15.10
N ASN A 80 21.31 -6.16 16.38
CA ASN A 80 20.76 -7.33 17.08
C ASN A 80 19.42 -7.02 17.74
N GLU A 81 19.20 -5.76 18.11
CA GLU A 81 17.95 -5.29 18.69
C GLU A 81 17.16 -4.56 17.60
N THR A 82 16.26 -5.30 16.95
CA THR A 82 15.51 -4.81 15.80
C THR A 82 14.02 -4.83 16.09
N GLU A 83 13.36 -3.72 15.80
CA GLU A 83 11.91 -3.61 15.74
C GLU A 83 11.39 -4.04 14.37
N ILE A 84 10.11 -4.39 14.28
CA ILE A 84 9.45 -4.72 13.02
C ILE A 84 8.68 -3.50 12.53
N GLY A 85 8.92 -3.14 11.27
CA GLY A 85 8.22 -2.09 10.54
C GLY A 85 7.70 -2.55 9.20
N SER A 86 6.99 -1.65 8.51
CA SER A 86 6.53 -1.90 7.14
C SER A 86 6.84 -0.72 6.23
N VAL A 87 7.32 -0.98 5.02
CA VAL A 87 7.49 0.03 3.97
C VAL A 87 6.13 0.28 3.31
N LEU A 88 5.66 1.52 3.37
CA LEU A 88 4.38 1.95 2.76
C LEU A 88 4.58 2.50 1.34
N ASP A 89 5.61 3.33 1.16
CA ASP A 89 5.97 3.87 -0.14
C ASP A 89 7.50 3.99 -0.28
N ARG A 90 7.98 3.98 -1.51
CA ARG A 90 9.39 4.23 -1.82
C ARG A 90 9.58 5.07 -3.06
N SER A 91 10.71 5.74 -3.10
CA SER A 91 11.19 6.57 -4.19
C SER A 91 12.71 6.43 -4.29
N VAL A 92 13.29 7.04 -5.34
CA VAL A 92 14.75 7.09 -5.50
C VAL A 92 15.43 7.84 -4.34
N GLY A 93 14.75 8.81 -3.73
CA GLY A 93 15.31 9.64 -2.66
C GLY A 93 15.09 9.12 -1.24
N GLY A 94 14.16 8.20 -1.03
CA GLY A 94 13.80 7.72 0.30
C GLY A 94 12.51 6.90 0.31
N MET A 95 12.02 6.60 1.50
CA MET A 95 10.85 5.75 1.71
C MET A 95 10.02 6.21 2.90
N LYS A 96 8.74 5.81 2.91
CA LYS A 96 7.86 5.96 4.05
C LYS A 96 7.72 4.62 4.78
N LEU A 97 7.98 4.63 6.07
CA LEU A 97 7.85 3.50 6.97
C LEU A 97 6.62 3.67 7.86
N ALA A 98 6.04 2.56 8.29
CA ALA A 98 5.06 2.48 9.34
C ALA A 98 5.67 1.74 10.54
N LEU A 99 5.77 2.40 11.69
CA LEU A 99 6.28 1.84 12.96
C LEU A 99 5.27 2.04 14.10
N PHE A 100 5.37 1.24 15.16
CA PHE A 100 4.56 1.41 16.38
C PHE A 100 5.24 2.27 17.45
N ALA A 101 6.43 2.79 17.15
CA ALA A 101 7.19 3.68 18.00
C ALA A 101 7.36 5.04 17.32
N GLU A 102 7.19 6.11 18.10
CA GLU A 102 7.55 7.44 17.67
C GLU A 102 9.08 7.57 17.59
N MET A 103 9.57 8.15 16.50
CA MET A 103 11.00 8.32 16.29
C MET A 103 11.37 9.80 16.10
N PRO A 104 12.43 10.30 16.75
CA PRO A 104 12.86 11.68 16.60
C PRO A 104 13.35 12.01 15.19
N ILE A 105 13.00 13.19 14.69
CA ILE A 105 13.49 13.72 13.41
C ILE A 105 15.01 13.94 13.49
N GLY A 106 15.73 13.56 12.43
CA GLY A 106 17.20 13.61 12.35
C GLY A 106 17.88 12.32 12.83
N THR A 107 17.15 11.38 13.41
CA THR A 107 17.69 10.08 13.81
C THR A 107 18.05 9.25 12.58
N VAL A 108 19.21 8.59 12.61
CA VAL A 108 19.60 7.61 11.59
C VAL A 108 19.22 6.22 12.07
N ILE A 109 18.48 5.50 11.24
CA ILE A 109 18.06 4.12 11.47
C ILE A 109 18.58 3.25 10.32
N SER A 110 18.82 1.98 10.60
CA SER A 110 19.15 0.98 9.58
C SER A 110 17.98 0.05 9.38
N ILE A 111 17.68 -0.29 8.12
CA ILE A 111 16.62 -1.23 7.77
C ILE A 111 17.13 -2.42 6.98
N HIS A 112 16.43 -3.55 7.11
CA HIS A 112 16.69 -4.79 6.36
C HIS A 112 15.38 -5.54 6.09
N PRO A 113 15.14 -6.07 4.88
CA PRO A 113 13.90 -6.82 4.60
C PRO A 113 13.83 -8.13 5.39
N VAL A 114 12.69 -8.41 6.03
CA VAL A 114 12.52 -9.60 6.90
C VAL A 114 12.78 -10.92 6.16
N HIS A 115 12.47 -10.98 4.86
CA HIS A 115 12.63 -12.19 4.04
C HIS A 115 13.84 -12.15 3.12
N ALA A 116 14.75 -11.20 3.30
CA ALA A 116 15.98 -11.13 2.51
C ALA A 116 17.08 -11.99 3.12
N ASP A 117 17.92 -12.57 2.25
CA ASP A 117 19.12 -13.28 2.68
C ASP A 117 20.07 -12.36 3.46
N ALA A 118 20.88 -12.95 4.35
CA ALA A 118 21.88 -12.22 5.14
C ALA A 118 22.95 -11.51 4.30
N ILE A 119 23.08 -11.86 3.01
CA ILE A 119 23.97 -11.18 2.06
C ILE A 119 23.47 -9.80 1.67
N VAL A 120 22.17 -9.52 1.83
CA VAL A 120 21.57 -8.22 1.53
C VAL A 120 22.01 -7.22 2.59
N PRO A 121 22.63 -6.10 2.19
CA PRO A 121 23.11 -5.12 3.15
C PRO A 121 21.96 -4.40 3.85
N TRP A 122 22.22 -4.00 5.09
CA TRP A 122 21.41 -3.02 5.79
C TRP A 122 21.52 -1.65 5.12
N ILE A 123 20.43 -0.88 5.15
CA ILE A 123 20.35 0.43 4.51
C ILE A 123 20.08 1.49 5.56
N ASP A 124 20.92 2.52 5.55
CA ASP A 124 20.80 3.62 6.51
C ASP A 124 19.91 4.74 5.98
N LEU A 125 19.00 5.16 6.84
CA LEU A 125 17.93 6.11 6.58
C LEU A 125 17.92 7.19 7.66
N GLU A 126 17.81 8.45 7.25
CA GLU A 126 17.59 9.57 8.16
C GLU A 126 16.10 9.93 8.21
N ILE A 127 15.57 10.06 9.43
CA ILE A 127 14.17 10.41 9.65
C ILE A 127 13.95 11.90 9.36
N ARG A 128 13.07 12.20 8.42
CA ARG A 128 12.72 13.58 8.00
C ARG A 128 11.37 14.04 8.51
N SER A 129 10.46 13.11 8.78
CA SER A 129 9.14 13.43 9.35
C SER A 129 8.59 12.25 10.12
N CYS A 130 7.94 12.50 11.24
CA CYS A 130 7.18 11.51 11.99
C CYS A 130 5.78 12.08 12.20
N ARG A 131 4.73 11.32 11.89
CA ARG A 131 3.33 11.72 12.08
C ARG A 131 2.52 10.52 12.57
N PRO A 132 1.53 10.71 13.44
CA PRO A 132 0.59 9.63 13.77
C PRO A 132 -0.16 9.19 12.50
N SER A 133 -0.34 7.88 12.33
CA SER A 133 -1.10 7.31 11.23
C SER A 133 -2.59 7.59 11.41
N GLU A 134 -3.26 7.93 10.33
CA GLU A 134 -4.73 8.07 10.30
C GLU A 134 -5.43 6.71 10.18
N GLU A 135 -4.73 5.69 9.67
CA GLU A 135 -5.30 4.37 9.39
C GLU A 135 -5.36 3.49 10.65
N MET A 136 -4.36 3.56 11.51
CA MET A 136 -4.25 2.72 12.71
C MET A 136 -3.79 3.51 13.94
N PRO A 137 -4.53 3.50 15.06
CA PRO A 137 -4.13 4.20 16.27
C PRO A 137 -2.88 3.56 16.88
N GLY A 138 -1.92 4.41 17.28
CA GLY A 138 -0.64 3.98 17.84
C GLY A 138 0.43 3.62 16.81
N GLN A 139 0.11 3.67 15.52
CA GLN A 139 1.08 3.57 14.44
C GLN A 139 1.54 4.97 14.00
N PHE A 140 2.79 5.08 13.58
CA PHE A 140 3.42 6.30 13.08
C PHE A 140 3.89 6.12 11.65
N ASP A 141 3.56 7.11 10.84
CA ASP A 141 4.03 7.30 9.48
C ASP A 141 5.33 8.09 9.48
N ILE A 142 6.42 7.41 9.14
CA ILE A 142 7.76 7.95 9.22
C ILE A 142 8.32 8.14 7.82
N GLY A 143 8.52 9.39 7.43
CA GLY A 143 9.18 9.76 6.20
C GLY A 143 10.69 9.74 6.38
N CYS A 144 11.36 8.91 5.59
CA CYS A 144 12.80 8.68 5.67
C CYS A 144 13.50 9.06 4.36
N GLN A 145 14.76 9.50 4.47
CA GLN A 145 15.65 9.78 3.34
C GLN A 145 16.88 8.88 3.41
N TYR A 146 17.36 8.39 2.26
CA TYR A 146 18.60 7.62 2.24
C TYR A 146 19.80 8.47 2.67
N VAL A 147 20.57 7.99 3.66
CA VAL A 147 21.86 8.60 4.02
C VAL A 147 22.85 8.40 2.86
N LYS A 148 22.88 7.17 2.31
CA LYS A 148 23.61 6.83 1.09
C LYS A 148 22.66 6.11 0.15
N SER A 149 22.55 6.61 -1.08
CA SER A 149 21.65 6.03 -2.08
C SER A 149 22.07 4.59 -2.40
N PRO A 150 21.22 3.58 -2.12
CA PRO A 150 21.54 2.19 -2.41
C PRO A 150 21.38 1.91 -3.91
N PRO A 151 22.06 0.88 -4.46
CA PRO A 151 21.84 0.43 -5.83
C PRO A 151 20.36 0.12 -6.09
N TYR A 152 19.89 0.39 -7.31
CA TYR A 152 18.47 0.21 -7.66
C TYR A 152 17.97 -1.22 -7.42
N SER A 153 18.80 -2.24 -7.65
CA SER A 153 18.48 -3.65 -7.38
C SER A 153 18.08 -3.91 -5.93
N ILE A 154 18.72 -3.23 -4.97
CA ILE A 154 18.39 -3.35 -3.55
C ILE A 154 17.08 -2.61 -3.23
N GLN A 155 16.83 -1.46 -3.86
CA GLN A 155 15.58 -0.72 -3.68
C GLN A 155 14.35 -1.52 -4.12
N LEU A 156 14.51 -2.42 -5.10
CA LEU A 156 13.44 -3.32 -5.55
C LEU A 156 13.05 -4.37 -4.51
N LEU A 157 13.91 -4.68 -3.54
CA LEU A 157 13.57 -5.61 -2.45
C LEU A 157 12.50 -5.05 -1.51
N PHE A 158 12.26 -3.74 -1.55
CA PHE A 158 11.25 -3.04 -0.76
C PHE A 158 9.96 -2.77 -1.56
N GLY A 159 9.71 -3.59 -2.60
CA GLY A 159 8.37 -3.85 -3.16
C GLY A 159 8.12 -3.29 -4.55
#